data_AF-A0A6C0E4Z9-F1
#
_entry.id   AF-A0A6C0E4Z9-F1
#
_cell.length_a   1.000
_cell.length_b   1.000
_cell.length_c   1.000
_cell.angle_alpha   90.00
_cell.angle_beta   90.00
_cell.angle_gamma   90.00
#
_symmetry.space_group_name_H-M   'P 1'
#
loop_
_entity.id
_entity.type
_entity.pdbx_description
1 polymer ?
#
loop_
_entity_poly.entity_id
_entity_poly.type
_entity_poly.pdbx_seq_one_letter_code
_entity_poly.pdbx_strand_id
1 'polypeptide(L)'
;MLITKLLKFVFTTSLQYNIDESHGLTHSMNVLNYAHNIYKNELHKYPPIKEYERIIYTSSIVHDMCDKKYMSQDEGIKNIEDFLQDKLTHEELDVTKQIISTMSYSTVKKNGFPDLGKYQFAYHIVREADLLTGYDFDRCMIYELNRHNFDLHNAFNNAKILFDNRVFTHKENGLFITDYAKFESQILHAMAKKRIDDWENILVKM
;
A
#
# COMPACT_ATOMS: atom_id res chain seq x y z
N MET A 1 12.92 15.65 11.64
CA MET A 1 11.58 15.09 11.90
C MET A 1 11.59 13.59 11.59
N LEU A 2 10.76 12.77 12.25
CA LEU A 2 10.74 11.30 12.05
C LEU A 2 10.38 10.92 10.61
N ILE A 3 9.40 11.60 10.00
CA ILE A 3 8.99 11.39 8.60
C ILE A 3 10.16 11.45 7.61
N THR A 4 11.05 12.44 7.72
CA THR A 4 12.24 12.55 6.85
C THR A 4 13.17 11.34 6.99
N LYS A 5 13.31 10.82 8.21
CA LYS A 5 14.14 9.62 8.46
C LYS A 5 13.49 8.39 7.83
N LEU A 6 12.16 8.24 7.96
CA LEU A 6 11.39 7.14 7.36
C LEU A 6 11.48 7.15 5.84
N LEU A 7 11.26 8.30 5.20
CA LEU A 7 11.36 8.44 3.74
C LEU A 7 12.79 8.18 3.24
N LYS A 8 13.80 8.64 4.00
CA LYS A 8 15.20 8.31 3.69
C LYS A 8 15.46 6.82 3.79
N PHE A 9 14.93 6.14 4.80
CA PHE A 9 15.03 4.69 4.96
C PHE A 9 14.40 3.97 3.76
N VAL A 10 13.17 4.32 3.37
CA VAL A 10 12.51 3.76 2.18
C VAL A 10 13.37 3.94 0.94
N PHE A 11 13.89 5.15 0.73
CA PHE A 11 14.75 5.44 -0.42
C PHE A 11 16.03 4.58 -0.42
N THR A 12 16.73 4.48 0.70
CA THR A 12 17.96 3.68 0.79
C THR A 12 17.69 2.19 0.64
N THR A 13 16.61 1.67 1.23
CA THR A 13 16.21 0.27 1.11
C THR A 13 15.79 -0.05 -0.33
N SER A 14 15.07 0.86 -0.99
CA SER A 14 14.68 0.69 -2.39
C SER A 14 15.91 0.57 -3.29
N LEU A 15 16.94 1.39 -3.07
CA LEU A 15 18.21 1.28 -3.79
C LEU A 15 18.96 -0.02 -3.48
N GLN A 16 19.01 -0.42 -2.21
CA GLN A 16 19.74 -1.61 -1.79
C GLN A 16 19.16 -2.91 -2.38
N TYR A 17 17.82 -3.00 -2.45
CA TYR A 17 17.11 -4.19 -2.91
C TYR A 17 16.57 -4.09 -4.33
N ASN A 18 16.93 -3.03 -5.07
CA ASN A 18 16.43 -2.74 -6.42
C ASN A 18 14.88 -2.77 -6.49
N ILE A 19 14.23 -2.18 -5.49
CA ILE A 19 12.77 -1.99 -5.50
C ILE A 19 12.46 -0.94 -6.56
N ASP A 20 11.68 -1.32 -7.55
CA ASP A 20 11.30 -0.43 -8.64
C ASP A 20 10.31 0.66 -8.19
N GLU A 21 10.07 1.63 -9.08
CA GLU A 21 9.23 2.80 -8.78
C GLU A 21 7.78 2.46 -8.43
N SER A 22 7.30 1.25 -8.75
CA SER A 22 5.95 0.81 -8.40
C SER A 22 5.77 0.49 -6.91
N HIS A 23 6.86 0.21 -6.17
CA HIS A 23 6.83 -0.09 -4.73
C HIS A 23 7.82 0.76 -3.91
N GLY A 24 8.53 1.69 -4.56
CA GLY A 24 9.51 2.56 -3.92
C GLY A 24 8.94 3.78 -3.18
N LEU A 25 9.71 4.87 -3.18
CA LEU A 25 9.40 6.08 -2.40
C LEU A 25 8.05 6.74 -2.75
N THR A 26 7.75 6.87 -4.04
CA THR A 26 6.49 7.49 -4.51
C THR A 26 5.27 6.74 -3.99
N HIS A 27 5.29 5.41 -4.06
CA HIS A 27 4.22 4.56 -3.51
C HIS A 27 4.05 4.79 -2.00
N SER A 28 5.14 4.75 -1.24
CA SER A 28 5.11 4.99 0.21
C SER A 28 4.51 6.36 0.57
N MET A 29 4.79 7.39 -0.23
CA MET A 29 4.19 8.73 -0.06
C MET A 29 2.69 8.75 -0.39
N ASN A 30 2.27 8.04 -1.45
CA ASN A 30 0.85 7.93 -1.82
C ASN A 30 0.05 7.18 -0.74
N VAL A 31 0.59 6.09 -0.18
CA VAL A 31 -0.05 5.37 0.94
C VAL A 31 -0.16 6.29 2.15
N LEU A 32 0.90 7.03 2.50
CA LEU A 32 0.84 7.99 3.61
C LEU A 32 -0.26 9.04 3.41
N ASN A 33 -0.41 9.58 2.19
CA ASN A 33 -1.44 10.57 1.89
C ASN A 33 -2.86 10.01 2.04
N TYR A 34 -3.14 8.81 1.51
CA TYR A 34 -4.44 8.18 1.73
C TYR A 34 -4.67 7.83 3.20
N ALA A 35 -3.66 7.33 3.90
CA ALA A 35 -3.77 7.03 5.33
C ALA A 35 -4.09 8.30 6.14
N HIS A 36 -3.47 9.43 5.81
CA HIS A 36 -3.76 10.73 6.40
C HIS A 36 -5.20 11.18 6.14
N ASN A 37 -5.69 11.04 4.91
CA ASN A 37 -7.05 11.44 4.54
C ASN A 37 -8.10 10.58 5.23
N ILE A 38 -7.89 9.26 5.27
CA ILE A 38 -8.74 8.33 6.01
C ILE A 38 -8.71 8.70 7.50
N TYR A 39 -7.52 8.85 8.10
CA TYR A 39 -7.36 9.24 9.50
C TYR A 39 -8.12 10.52 9.83
N LYS A 40 -7.97 11.58 9.03
CA LYS A 40 -8.68 12.85 9.26
C LYS A 40 -10.20 12.70 9.16
N ASN A 41 -10.70 11.93 8.20
CA ASN A 41 -12.14 11.71 8.06
C ASN A 41 -12.71 10.94 9.25
N GLU A 42 -11.99 9.91 9.70
CA GLU A 42 -12.44 8.99 10.72
C GLU A 42 -12.18 9.49 12.16
N LEU A 43 -11.23 10.41 12.36
CA LEU A 43 -10.90 10.98 13.67
C LEU A 43 -12.12 11.63 14.36
N HIS A 44 -13.02 12.25 13.59
CA HIS A 44 -14.24 12.85 14.13
C HIS A 44 -15.26 11.81 14.60
N LYS A 45 -15.26 10.61 14.00
CA LYS A 45 -16.19 9.51 14.29
C LYS A 45 -15.64 8.58 15.37
N TYR A 46 -14.32 8.39 15.39
CA TYR A 46 -13.62 7.54 16.34
C TYR A 46 -12.38 8.26 16.92
N PRO A 47 -12.58 9.20 17.86
CA PRO A 47 -11.50 9.98 18.47
C PRO A 47 -10.33 9.19 19.08
N PRO A 48 -10.52 7.97 19.65
CA PRO A 48 -9.40 7.19 20.19
C PRO A 48 -8.29 6.89 19.19
N ILE A 49 -8.56 6.94 17.87
CA ILE A 49 -7.52 6.72 16.85
C ILE A 49 -6.38 7.73 16.90
N LYS A 50 -6.61 8.90 17.51
CA LYS A 50 -5.56 9.91 17.71
C LYS A 50 -4.33 9.34 18.43
N GLU A 51 -4.54 8.39 19.34
CA GLU A 51 -3.46 7.71 20.07
C GLU A 51 -2.57 6.87 19.15
N TYR A 52 -3.06 6.48 17.97
CA TYR A 52 -2.39 5.55 17.05
C TYR A 52 -1.85 6.23 15.79
N GLU A 53 -1.90 7.57 15.71
CA GLU A 53 -1.46 8.33 14.52
C GLU A 53 -0.02 8.00 14.11
N ARG A 54 0.89 7.89 15.08
CA ARG A 54 2.30 7.55 14.82
C ARG A 54 2.46 6.16 14.22
N ILE A 55 1.68 5.18 14.70
CA ILE A 55 1.69 3.81 14.19
C ILE A 55 1.16 3.82 12.75
N ILE A 56 0.03 4.47 12.50
CA ILE A 56 -0.59 4.58 11.17
C ILE A 56 0.42 5.13 10.16
N TYR A 57 1.03 6.29 10.44
CA TYR A 57 1.95 6.92 9.50
C TYR A 57 3.25 6.14 9.33
N THR A 58 3.79 5.56 10.41
CA THR A 58 5.01 4.75 10.32
C THR A 58 4.75 3.50 9.47
N SER A 59 3.71 2.72 9.79
CA SER A 59 3.32 1.54 9.01
C SER A 59 3.06 1.87 7.55
N SER A 60 2.34 2.97 7.27
CA SER A 60 2.06 3.42 5.90
C SER A 60 3.32 3.66 5.08
N ILE A 61 4.35 4.25 5.68
CA ILE A 61 5.60 4.57 4.96
C ILE A 61 6.47 3.31 4.76
N VAL A 62 6.52 2.40 5.72
CA VAL A 62 7.51 1.30 5.71
C VAL A 62 6.95 -0.05 5.24
N HIS A 63 5.64 -0.18 5.02
CA HIS A 63 5.00 -1.48 4.78
C HIS A 63 5.64 -2.32 3.68
N ASP A 64 5.99 -1.71 2.55
CA ASP A 64 6.56 -2.43 1.39
C ASP A 64 8.06 -2.71 1.52
N MET A 65 8.73 -2.19 2.56
CA MET A 65 10.14 -2.50 2.84
C MET A 65 10.34 -3.90 3.43
N CYS A 66 9.31 -4.74 3.37
CA CYS A 66 9.35 -6.18 3.67
C CYS A 66 8.57 -7.03 2.66
N ASP A 67 8.27 -6.50 1.45
CA ASP A 67 7.54 -7.24 0.41
C ASP A 67 8.38 -8.41 -0.14
N LYS A 68 7.77 -9.60 -0.16
CA LYS A 68 8.32 -10.87 -0.67
C LYS A 68 8.70 -10.83 -2.14
N LYS A 69 8.21 -9.85 -2.90
CA LYS A 69 8.58 -9.65 -4.30
C LYS A 69 10.05 -9.26 -4.47
N TYR A 70 10.65 -8.57 -3.49
CA TYR A 70 11.98 -7.99 -3.59
C TYR A 70 12.97 -8.55 -2.57
N MET A 71 12.49 -9.01 -1.41
CA MET A 71 13.35 -9.50 -0.33
C MET A 71 12.67 -10.57 0.53
N SER A 72 13.44 -11.16 1.46
CA SER A 72 12.85 -11.96 2.54
C SER A 72 12.04 -11.06 3.47
N GLN A 73 10.80 -11.47 3.79
CA GLN A 73 9.94 -10.72 4.71
C GLN A 73 10.59 -10.58 6.10
N ASP A 74 11.22 -11.64 6.60
CA ASP A 74 11.86 -11.64 7.92
C ASP A 74 13.08 -10.70 7.95
N GLU A 75 13.84 -10.65 6.86
CA GLU A 75 14.97 -9.73 6.71
C GLU A 75 14.48 -8.27 6.67
N GLY A 76 13.44 -7.99 5.87
CA GLY A 76 12.84 -6.65 5.79
C GLY A 76 12.27 -6.19 7.13
N ILE A 77 11.55 -7.05 7.84
CA ILE A 77 11.01 -6.76 9.18
C ILE A 77 12.15 -6.46 10.17
N LYS A 78 13.22 -7.26 10.15
CA LYS A 78 14.39 -7.03 11.01
C LYS A 78 15.06 -5.68 10.70
N ASN A 79 15.25 -5.34 9.43
CA ASN A 79 15.82 -4.05 9.04
C ASN A 79 14.96 -2.87 9.50
N ILE A 80 13.63 -3.00 9.41
CA ILE A 80 12.68 -2.00 9.90
C ILE A 80 12.77 -1.90 11.44
N GLU A 81 12.83 -3.01 12.14
CA GLU A 81 12.98 -3.08 13.59
C GLU A 81 14.28 -2.40 14.06
N ASP A 82 15.41 -2.78 13.46
CA ASP A 82 16.72 -2.21 13.76
C ASP A 82 16.74 -0.69 13.54
N PHE A 83 16.03 -0.22 12.52
CA PHE A 83 15.88 1.21 12.22
C PHE A 83 14.93 1.95 13.18
N LEU A 84 13.87 1.31 13.68
CA LEU A 84 12.81 1.97 14.47
C LEU A 84 12.94 1.83 15.98
N GLN A 85 13.74 0.88 16.49
CA GLN A 85 13.85 0.54 17.92
C GLN A 85 14.20 1.73 18.85
N ASP A 86 14.95 2.73 18.37
CA ASP A 86 15.33 3.94 19.11
C ASP A 86 14.37 5.13 18.86
N LYS A 87 13.35 4.95 17.99
CA LYS A 87 12.45 6.01 17.49
C LYS A 87 11.00 5.81 17.93
N LEU A 88 10.61 4.58 18.22
CA LEU A 88 9.28 4.19 18.67
C LEU A 88 9.35 3.53 20.05
N THR A 89 8.24 3.55 20.77
CA THR A 89 8.08 2.69 21.95
C THR A 89 8.02 1.22 21.52
N HIS A 90 8.30 0.30 22.44
CA HIS A 90 8.22 -1.13 22.17
C HIS A 90 6.83 -1.54 21.66
N GLU A 91 5.76 -1.00 22.27
CA GLU A 91 4.38 -1.25 21.85
C GLU A 91 4.10 -0.73 20.43
N GLU A 92 4.49 0.51 20.11
CA GLU A 92 4.32 1.07 18.76
C GLU A 92 5.07 0.25 17.69
N LEU A 93 6.28 -0.20 18.01
CA LEU A 93 7.10 -1.01 17.12
C LEU A 93 6.48 -2.39 16.87
N ASP A 94 6.04 -3.07 17.93
CA ASP A 94 5.42 -4.39 17.80
C ASP A 94 4.13 -4.35 16.99
N VAL A 95 3.28 -3.33 17.21
CA VAL A 95 2.07 -3.14 16.40
C VAL A 95 2.43 -2.79 14.96
N THR A 96 3.45 -1.96 14.73
CA THR A 96 3.92 -1.63 13.37
C THR A 96 4.32 -2.91 12.61
N LYS A 97 5.11 -3.79 13.24
CA LYS A 97 5.51 -5.09 12.67
C LYS A 97 4.30 -5.98 12.36
N GLN A 98 3.33 -6.04 13.27
CA GLN A 98 2.10 -6.81 13.06
C GLN A 98 1.31 -6.28 11.85
N ILE A 99 1.12 -4.97 11.72
CA ILE A 99 0.40 -4.37 10.59
C ILE A 99 1.09 -4.73 9.27
N ILE A 100 2.39 -4.40 9.13
CA ILE A 100 3.09 -4.55 7.85
C ILE A 100 3.24 -6.02 7.42
N SER A 101 3.34 -6.95 8.37
CA SER A 101 3.47 -8.38 8.07
C SER A 101 2.15 -9.04 7.62
N THR A 102 1.00 -8.44 7.96
CA THR A 102 -0.32 -9.06 7.78
C THR A 102 -1.29 -8.27 6.89
N MET A 103 -0.94 -7.05 6.46
CA MET A 103 -1.85 -6.18 5.69
C MET A 103 -1.99 -6.54 4.20
N SER A 104 -1.03 -7.28 3.63
CA SER A 104 -1.03 -7.54 2.18
C SER A 104 -2.29 -8.30 1.73
N TYR A 105 -2.73 -8.00 0.51
CA TYR A 105 -3.95 -8.62 -0.06
C TYR A 105 -3.90 -10.15 -0.05
N SER A 106 -2.77 -10.76 -0.43
CA SER A 106 -2.62 -12.21 -0.49
C SER A 106 -2.73 -12.86 0.90
N THR A 107 -2.15 -12.22 1.93
CA THR A 107 -2.26 -12.67 3.31
C THR A 107 -3.71 -12.60 3.79
N VAL A 108 -4.40 -11.48 3.59
CA VAL A 108 -5.80 -11.32 4.02
C VAL A 108 -6.74 -12.24 3.25
N LYS A 109 -6.55 -12.42 1.94
CA LYS A 109 -7.35 -13.35 1.14
C LYS A 109 -7.23 -14.79 1.63
N LYS A 110 -6.06 -15.19 2.13
CA LYS A 110 -5.79 -16.54 2.62
C LYS A 110 -6.27 -16.75 4.06
N ASN A 111 -6.03 -15.77 4.93
CA ASN A 111 -6.15 -15.95 6.38
C ASN A 111 -7.28 -15.13 7.02
N GLY A 112 -7.96 -14.26 6.26
CA GLY A 112 -8.83 -13.23 6.80
C GLY A 112 -8.06 -12.06 7.40
N PHE A 113 -8.77 -11.12 8.03
CA PHE A 113 -8.13 -10.05 8.77
C PHE A 113 -7.52 -10.60 10.07
N PRO A 114 -6.31 -10.15 10.46
CA PRO A 114 -5.78 -10.42 11.78
C PRO A 114 -6.61 -9.68 12.84
N ASP A 115 -6.56 -10.17 14.08
CA ASP A 115 -7.11 -9.49 15.26
C ASP A 115 -5.98 -8.74 15.98
N LEU A 116 -6.00 -7.41 15.90
CA LEU A 116 -5.05 -6.51 16.58
C LEU A 116 -5.69 -5.80 17.79
N GLY A 117 -6.87 -6.24 18.25
CA GLY A 117 -7.58 -5.66 19.38
C GLY A 117 -7.80 -4.15 19.23
N LYS A 118 -7.31 -3.35 20.18
CA LYS A 118 -7.47 -1.87 20.16
C LYS A 118 -6.84 -1.20 18.93
N TYR A 119 -5.89 -1.86 18.25
CA TYR A 119 -5.20 -1.36 17.07
C TYR A 119 -5.86 -1.76 15.75
N GLN A 120 -6.97 -2.51 15.78
CA GLN A 120 -7.65 -2.98 14.59
C GLN A 120 -7.99 -1.85 13.61
N PHE A 121 -8.41 -0.70 14.13
CA PHE A 121 -8.77 0.42 13.27
C PHE A 121 -7.55 1.07 12.61
N ALA A 122 -6.41 1.17 13.30
CA ALA A 122 -5.15 1.62 12.70
C ALA A 122 -4.70 0.68 11.57
N TYR A 123 -4.84 -0.64 11.77
CA TYR A 123 -4.60 -1.63 10.73
C TYR A 123 -5.47 -1.39 9.48
N HIS A 124 -6.78 -1.20 9.67
CA HIS A 124 -7.69 -0.94 8.55
C HIS A 124 -7.32 0.34 7.79
N ILE A 125 -6.96 1.43 8.47
CA ILE A 125 -6.53 2.66 7.79
C ILE A 125 -5.32 2.42 6.89
N VAL A 126 -4.26 1.81 7.42
CA VAL A 126 -3.01 1.60 6.67
C VAL A 126 -3.28 0.68 5.47
N ARG A 127 -4.06 -0.38 5.68
CA ARG A 127 -4.40 -1.34 4.63
C ARG A 127 -5.29 -0.74 3.54
N GLU A 128 -6.31 0.01 3.92
CA GLU A 128 -7.18 0.65 2.95
C GLU A 128 -6.43 1.70 2.15
N ALA A 129 -5.53 2.45 2.78
CA ALA A 129 -4.65 3.38 2.09
C ALA A 129 -3.80 2.68 1.02
N ASP A 130 -3.18 1.55 1.34
CA ASP A 130 -2.43 0.74 0.36
C ASP A 130 -3.34 0.26 -0.78
N LEU A 131 -4.53 -0.29 -0.46
CA LEU A 131 -5.48 -0.72 -1.49
C LEU A 131 -5.96 0.40 -2.41
N LEU A 132 -6.14 1.62 -1.91
CA LEU A 132 -6.52 2.79 -2.71
C LEU A 132 -5.43 3.14 -3.73
N THR A 133 -4.15 3.06 -3.34
CA THR A 133 -3.05 3.25 -4.32
C THR A 133 -3.02 2.17 -5.40
N GLY A 134 -3.59 1.00 -5.12
CA GLY A 134 -3.72 -0.11 -6.08
C GLY A 134 -4.53 0.21 -7.35
N TYR A 135 -5.30 1.30 -7.35
CA TYR A 135 -6.05 1.76 -8.53
C TYR A 135 -5.21 2.53 -9.56
N ASP A 136 -3.93 2.77 -9.29
CA ASP A 136 -3.01 3.35 -10.26
C ASP A 136 -2.63 2.30 -11.32
N PHE A 137 -3.28 2.38 -12.49
CA PHE A 137 -3.05 1.46 -13.60
C PHE A 137 -1.64 1.59 -14.19
N ASP A 138 -1.11 2.81 -14.28
CA ASP A 138 0.21 3.06 -14.86
C ASP A 138 1.30 2.43 -13.99
N ARG A 139 1.16 2.55 -12.67
CA ARG A 139 2.04 1.89 -11.70
C ARG A 139 2.06 0.37 -11.89
N CYS A 140 0.91 -0.24 -12.19
CA CYS A 140 0.83 -1.66 -12.49
C CYS A 140 1.53 -2.00 -13.81
N MET A 141 1.36 -1.18 -14.85
CA MET A 141 2.08 -1.40 -16.11
C MET A 141 3.59 -1.30 -15.95
N ILE A 142 4.07 -0.30 -15.20
CA ILE A 142 5.49 -0.13 -14.88
C ILE A 142 6.06 -1.38 -14.21
N TYR A 143 5.33 -1.95 -13.25
CA TYR A 143 5.74 -3.19 -12.60
C TYR A 143 5.90 -4.33 -13.61
N GLU A 144 4.89 -4.53 -14.47
CA GLU A 144 4.93 -5.58 -15.50
C GLU A 144 6.06 -5.36 -16.51
N LEU A 145 6.29 -4.12 -16.96
CA LEU A 145 7.39 -3.76 -17.86
C LEU A 145 8.76 -4.11 -17.28
N ASN A 146 8.99 -3.77 -16.01
CA ASN A 146 10.25 -4.06 -15.32
C ASN A 146 10.49 -5.57 -15.14
N ARG A 147 9.44 -6.39 -15.08
CA ARG A 147 9.56 -7.86 -14.93
C ARG A 147 9.61 -8.63 -16.24
N HIS A 148 9.09 -8.05 -17.33
CA HIS A 148 8.87 -8.75 -18.60
C HIS A 148 9.61 -8.09 -19.77
N ASN A 149 10.85 -7.66 -19.56
CA ASN A 149 11.74 -7.12 -20.61
C ASN A 149 11.11 -5.98 -21.43
N PHE A 150 10.30 -5.12 -20.79
CA PHE A 150 9.64 -3.98 -21.44
C PHE A 150 8.70 -4.34 -22.60
N ASP A 151 8.12 -5.54 -22.60
CA ASP A 151 7.04 -5.88 -23.53
C ASP A 151 5.75 -5.14 -23.15
N LEU A 152 5.48 -4.04 -23.87
CA LEU A 152 4.36 -3.16 -23.57
C LEU A 152 2.98 -3.82 -23.77
N HIS A 153 2.82 -4.65 -24.79
CA HIS A 153 1.53 -5.32 -25.04
C HIS A 153 1.24 -6.35 -23.96
N ASN A 154 2.23 -7.15 -23.58
CA ASN A 154 2.08 -8.11 -22.49
C ASN A 154 1.90 -7.39 -21.14
N ALA A 155 2.64 -6.31 -20.88
CA ALA A 155 2.47 -5.52 -19.67
C ALA A 155 1.06 -4.93 -19.54
N PHE A 156 0.53 -4.35 -20.61
CA PHE A 156 -0.85 -3.85 -20.63
C PHE A 156 -1.86 -4.97 -20.37
N ASN A 157 -1.75 -6.10 -21.08
CA ASN A 157 -2.68 -7.22 -20.94
C ASN A 157 -2.63 -7.82 -19.52
N ASN A 158 -1.43 -8.02 -18.96
CA ASN A 158 -1.26 -8.54 -17.60
C ASN A 158 -1.82 -7.56 -16.56
N ALA A 159 -1.55 -6.26 -16.71
CA ALA A 159 -2.10 -5.24 -15.83
C ALA A 159 -3.63 -5.21 -15.90
N LYS A 160 -4.22 -5.28 -17.10
CA LYS A 160 -5.69 -5.35 -17.29
C LYS A 160 -6.28 -6.57 -16.59
N ILE A 161 -5.68 -7.75 -16.78
CA ILE A 161 -6.06 -9.00 -16.10
C ILE A 161 -5.98 -8.86 -14.57
N LEU A 162 -4.93 -8.21 -14.05
CA LEU A 162 -4.80 -7.97 -12.61
C LEU A 162 -5.91 -7.03 -12.09
N PHE A 163 -6.22 -5.98 -12.85
CA PHE A 163 -7.27 -5.04 -12.47
C PHE A 163 -8.63 -5.72 -12.41
N ASP A 164 -8.99 -6.48 -13.45
CA ASP A 164 -10.27 -7.18 -13.54
C ASP A 164 -10.42 -8.25 -12.44
N ASN A 165 -9.36 -9.04 -12.19
CA ASN A 165 -9.44 -10.15 -11.24
C ASN A 165 -9.21 -9.75 -9.77
N ARG A 166 -8.67 -8.55 -9.52
CA ARG A 166 -8.28 -8.14 -8.17
C ARG A 166 -8.72 -6.73 -7.84
N VAL A 167 -8.16 -5.71 -8.50
CA VAL A 167 -8.32 -4.31 -8.08
C VAL A 167 -9.80 -3.89 -8.11
N PHE A 168 -10.50 -4.17 -9.20
CA PHE A 168 -11.91 -3.83 -9.36
C PHE A 168 -12.85 -4.63 -8.45
N THR A 169 -12.40 -5.78 -7.95
CA THR A 169 -13.18 -6.62 -7.01
C THR A 169 -13.04 -6.17 -5.55
N HIS A 170 -12.15 -5.22 -5.23
CA HIS A 170 -11.87 -4.83 -3.83
C HIS A 170 -13.14 -4.40 -3.07
N LYS A 171 -14.02 -3.64 -3.72
CA LYS A 171 -15.28 -3.17 -3.12
C LYS A 171 -16.27 -4.33 -2.91
N GLU A 172 -16.43 -5.19 -3.91
CA GLU A 172 -17.33 -6.34 -3.85
C GLU A 172 -16.90 -7.36 -2.79
N ASN A 173 -15.59 -7.53 -2.62
CA ASN A 173 -14.98 -8.36 -1.60
C ASN A 173 -15.01 -7.73 -0.19
N GLY A 174 -15.65 -6.57 -0.01
CA GLY A 174 -15.78 -5.92 1.29
C GLY A 174 -14.45 -5.48 1.93
N LEU A 175 -13.43 -5.16 1.12
CA LEU A 175 -12.09 -4.85 1.61
C LEU A 175 -11.93 -3.41 2.14
N PHE A 176 -12.97 -2.58 2.00
CA PHE A 176 -13.04 -1.22 2.52
C PHE A 176 -14.08 -1.11 3.64
N ILE A 177 -13.63 -0.72 4.82
CA ILE A 177 -14.39 -0.55 6.05
C ILE A 177 -14.73 0.93 6.27
N THR A 178 -13.76 1.84 6.10
CA THR A 178 -13.98 3.28 6.33
C THR A 178 -14.86 3.92 5.25
N ASP A 179 -15.59 4.98 5.60
CA ASP A 179 -16.45 5.65 4.64
C ASP A 179 -15.64 6.39 3.58
N TYR A 180 -14.51 6.97 3.99
CA TYR A 180 -13.57 7.61 3.07
C TYR A 180 -13.12 6.62 1.99
N ALA A 181 -12.61 5.44 2.37
CA ALA A 181 -12.09 4.50 1.38
C ALA A 181 -13.19 3.90 0.49
N LYS A 182 -14.40 3.69 1.02
CA LYS A 182 -15.57 3.26 0.22
C LYS A 182 -15.99 4.29 -0.83
N PHE A 183 -15.89 5.57 -0.50
CA PHE A 183 -16.20 6.65 -1.44
C PHE A 183 -15.07 6.82 -2.46
N GLU A 184 -13.84 6.97 -1.98
CA GLU A 184 -12.66 7.23 -2.80
C GLU A 184 -12.40 6.10 -3.82
N SER A 185 -12.56 4.84 -3.41
CA SER A 185 -12.40 3.69 -4.31
C SER A 185 -13.33 3.73 -5.52
N GLN A 186 -14.51 4.35 -5.42
CA GLN A 186 -15.44 4.47 -6.57
C GLN A 186 -14.93 5.49 -7.59
N ILE A 187 -14.39 6.60 -7.10
CA ILE A 187 -13.77 7.63 -7.95
C ILE A 187 -12.55 7.03 -8.65
N LEU A 188 -11.67 6.39 -7.89
CA LEU A 188 -10.46 5.76 -8.42
C LEU A 188 -10.76 4.61 -9.39
N HIS A 189 -11.82 3.83 -9.15
CA HIS A 189 -12.26 2.81 -10.09
C HIS A 189 -12.64 3.41 -11.44
N ALA A 190 -13.43 4.49 -11.46
CA ALA A 190 -13.83 5.16 -12.70
C ALA A 190 -12.61 5.76 -13.42
N MET A 191 -11.69 6.38 -12.68
CA MET A 191 -10.45 6.93 -13.23
C MET A 191 -9.56 5.84 -13.83
N ALA A 192 -9.41 4.71 -13.15
CA ALA A 192 -8.64 3.58 -13.63
C ALA A 192 -9.21 2.99 -14.92
N LYS A 193 -10.53 2.82 -15.03
CA LYS A 193 -11.18 2.38 -16.27
C LYS A 193 -10.91 3.32 -17.43
N LYS A 194 -11.09 4.62 -17.22
CA LYS A 194 -10.75 5.63 -18.22
C LYS A 194 -9.28 5.53 -18.63
N ARG A 195 -8.37 5.32 -17.67
CA ARG A 195 -6.93 5.21 -17.96
C ARG A 195 -6.60 3.96 -18.79
N ILE A 196 -7.26 2.84 -18.53
CA ILE A 196 -7.16 1.61 -19.34
C ILE A 196 -7.64 1.88 -20.77
N ASP A 197 -8.79 2.54 -20.94
CA ASP A 197 -9.34 2.88 -22.25
C ASP A 197 -8.40 3.83 -23.02
N ASP A 198 -7.81 4.82 -22.34
CA ASP A 198 -6.83 5.74 -22.92
C ASP A 198 -5.60 4.96 -23.44
N TRP A 199 -5.09 3.99 -22.67
CA TRP A 199 -3.98 3.12 -23.09
C TRP A 199 -4.34 2.20 -24.26
N GLU A 200 -5.52 1.58 -24.23
CA GLU A 200 -5.99 0.73 -25.34
C GLU A 200 -6.04 1.52 -26.66
N ASN A 201 -6.51 2.77 -26.60
CA ASN A 201 -6.52 3.67 -27.75
C ASN A 201 -5.13 4.10 -28.23
N ILE A 202 -4.16 4.28 -27.31
CA ILE A 202 -2.77 4.60 -27.67
C ILE A 202 -2.14 3.41 -28.38
N LEU A 203 -2.29 2.21 -27.84
CA LEU A 203 -1.70 0.98 -28.37
C LEU A 203 -2.24 0.58 -29.74
N VAL A 204 -3.50 0.91 -30.05
CA VAL A 204 -4.08 0.68 -31.38
C VAL A 204 -3.52 1.66 -32.43
N LYS A 205 -3.04 2.84 -32.01
CA LYS A 205 -2.58 3.91 -32.90
C LYS A 205 -1.06 3.91 -33.15
N MET A 206 -0.30 3.18 -32.33
CA MET A 206 1.15 3.02 -32.46
C MET A 206 1.50 1.75 -33.23
#